data_AF-A0A9X9AB42-F1
#
_entry.id   AF-A0A9X9AB42-F1
#
_cell.length_a   1.000
_cell.length_b   1.000
_cell.length_c   1.000
_cell.angle_alpha   90.00
_cell.angle_beta   90.00
_cell.angle_gamma   90.00
#
_symmetry.space_group_name_H-M   'P 1'
#
loop_
_entity.id
_entity.type
_entity.pdbx_description
1 polymer ?
#
loop_
_entity_poly.entity_id
_entity_poly.type
_entity_poly.pdbx_seq_one_letter_code
_entity_poly.pdbx_strand_id
1 'polypeptide(L)'
;PHVLNVSFTGMNIEPFLVNLDLAGIAVSSGSACTAGSIDPSHVLVAMFGKDSDQIRSSVRFSFGLGNTKEQIEKAAYETVKIVKRLTQN
;
A
#
# COMPACT_ATOMS: atom_id res chain seq x y z
N PRO A 1 -6.43 15.95 4.68
CA PRO A 1 -7.26 14.75 4.43
C PRO A 1 -7.13 14.25 2.98
N HIS A 2 -5.94 13.79 2.60
CA HIS A 2 -5.65 13.27 1.25
C HIS A 2 -4.81 11.98 1.28
N VAL A 3 -4.66 11.38 2.46
CA VAL A 3 -3.82 10.21 2.67
C VAL A 3 -4.71 9.09 3.18
N LEU A 4 -4.67 7.97 2.49
CA LEU A 4 -5.32 6.72 2.86
C LEU A 4 -4.23 5.69 3.11
N ASN A 5 -4.14 5.17 4.33
CA ASN A 5 -3.30 4.02 4.65
C ASN A 5 -4.21 2.82 4.93
N VAL A 6 -4.01 1.74 4.19
CA VAL A 6 -4.79 0.50 4.29
C VAL A 6 -3.86 -0.70 4.36
N SER A 7 -4.24 -1.71 5.13
CA SER A 7 -3.55 -2.99 5.21
C SER A 7 -4.46 -4.09 4.66
N PHE A 8 -3.87 -5.04 3.94
CA PHE A 8 -4.56 -6.21 3.42
C PHE A 8 -4.01 -7.48 4.06
N THR A 9 -4.83 -8.19 4.84
CA THR A 9 -4.41 -9.41 5.52
C THR A 9 -3.93 -10.48 4.53
N GLY A 10 -2.83 -11.16 4.86
CA GLY A 10 -2.25 -12.21 4.03
C GLY A 10 -1.46 -11.70 2.82
N MET A 11 -1.39 -10.38 2.60
CA MET A 11 -0.63 -9.77 1.51
C MET A 11 0.78 -9.41 1.95
N ASN A 12 1.78 -9.73 1.12
CA ASN A 12 3.15 -9.23 1.26
C ASN A 12 3.33 -7.93 0.45
N ILE A 13 3.79 -6.87 1.13
CA ILE A 13 3.89 -5.52 0.54
C ILE A 13 4.87 -5.44 -0.63
N GLU A 14 5.98 -6.18 -0.62
CA GLU A 14 7.01 -6.08 -1.66
C GLU A 14 6.48 -6.48 -3.06
N PRO A 15 5.93 -7.68 -3.27
CA PRO A 15 5.36 -8.03 -4.57
C PRO A 15 4.15 -7.16 -4.91
N PHE A 16 3.41 -6.65 -3.92
CA PHE A 16 2.29 -5.75 -4.17
C PHE A 16 2.75 -4.41 -4.75
N LEU A 17 3.79 -3.79 -4.19
CA LEU A 17 4.39 -2.55 -4.71
C LEU A 17 4.91 -2.71 -6.14
N VAL A 18 5.63 -3.81 -6.41
CA VAL A 18 6.15 -4.10 -7.76
C VAL A 18 5.00 -4.22 -8.77
N ASN A 19 3.90 -4.87 -8.41
CA ASN A 19 2.77 -5.03 -9.32
C ASN A 19 1.99 -3.74 -9.57
N LEU A 20 1.90 -2.86 -8.55
CA LEU A 20 1.31 -1.53 -8.74
C LEU A 20 2.20 -0.65 -9.63
N ASP A 21 3.52 -0.71 -9.47
CA ASP A 21 4.47 -0.01 -10.34
C ASP A 21 4.33 -0.46 -11.81
N LEU A 22 4.27 -1.77 -12.05
CA LEU A 22 4.00 -2.33 -13.38
C LEU A 22 2.63 -1.91 -13.95
N ALA A 23 1.65 -1.64 -13.11
CA ALA A 23 0.35 -1.10 -13.50
C ALA A 23 0.35 0.44 -13.73
N GLY A 24 1.49 1.09 -13.49
CA GLY A 24 1.69 2.53 -13.59
C GLY A 24 1.07 3.31 -12.44
N ILE A 25 1.04 2.73 -11.23
CA ILE A 25 0.44 3.32 -10.03
C ILE A 25 1.52 3.50 -8.96
N ALA A 26 1.88 4.75 -8.67
CA ALA A 26 2.83 5.08 -7.62
C ALA A 26 2.16 5.11 -6.24
N VAL A 27 2.72 4.35 -5.29
CA VAL A 27 2.28 4.27 -3.88
C VAL A 27 3.51 4.14 -2.96
N SER A 28 3.29 4.14 -1.65
CA SER A 28 4.34 3.93 -0.65
C SER A 28 3.95 2.82 0.31
N SER A 29 4.91 2.01 0.76
CA SER A 29 4.76 1.21 1.97
C SER A 29 4.77 2.13 3.20
N GLY A 30 3.92 1.85 4.19
CA GLY A 30 3.98 2.49 5.51
C GLY A 30 3.34 3.89 5.64
N SER A 31 3.63 4.56 6.77
CA SER A 31 2.94 5.78 7.21
C SER A 31 3.47 7.10 6.63
N ALA A 32 4.79 7.26 6.49
CA ALA A 32 5.39 8.58 6.25
C ALA A 32 6.56 8.56 5.24
N CYS A 33 7.58 7.72 5.43
CA CYS A 33 8.85 7.86 4.69
C CYS A 33 9.57 6.55 4.34
N THR A 34 8.94 5.39 4.51
CA THR A 34 9.57 4.09 4.21
C THR A 34 9.49 3.72 2.72
N ALA A 35 9.37 4.71 1.84
CA ALA A 35 9.42 4.50 0.40
C ALA A 35 10.82 3.96 0.03
N GLY A 36 10.91 2.66 -0.27
CA GLY A 36 12.16 2.00 -0.65
C GLY A 36 12.97 1.39 0.50
N SER A 37 12.47 1.39 1.74
CA SER A 37 13.08 0.62 2.83
C SER A 37 12.21 -0.60 3.18
N ILE A 38 12.87 -1.74 3.39
CA ILE A 38 12.26 -3.01 3.82
C ILE A 38 11.86 -2.93 5.30
N ASP A 39 12.38 -1.95 6.04
CA ASP A 39 12.13 -1.84 7.47
C ASP A 39 10.69 -1.43 7.78
N PRO A 40 10.11 -1.98 8.87
CA PRO A 40 8.82 -1.55 9.40
C PRO A 40 8.74 -0.03 9.61
N SER A 41 7.63 0.61 9.24
CA SER A 41 7.41 2.00 9.63
C SER A 41 7.36 2.11 11.16
N HIS A 42 8.23 2.92 11.75
CA HIS A 42 8.23 3.22 13.18
C HIS A 42 6.87 3.71 13.70
N VAL A 43 6.10 4.44 12.88
CA VAL A 43 4.76 4.90 13.27
C VAL A 43 3.79 3.72 13.29
N LEU A 44 3.82 2.84 12.29
CA LEU A 44 2.95 1.66 12.27
C LEU A 44 3.33 0.67 13.40
N VAL A 45 4.62 0.56 13.72
CA VAL A 45 5.11 -0.20 14.88
C VAL A 45 4.57 0.40 16.18
N ALA A 46 4.61 1.72 16.35
CA ALA A 46 4.04 2.38 17.53
C ALA A 46 2.52 2.22 17.62
N MET A 47 1.82 2.17 16.48
CA MET A 47 0.36 2.03 16.43
C MET A 47 -0.13 0.60 16.66
N PHE A 48 0.54 -0.40 16.07
CA PHE A 48 0.06 -1.77 16.01
C PHE A 48 0.93 -2.79 16.76
N GLY A 49 2.13 -2.41 17.18
CA GLY A 49 3.12 -3.28 17.81
C GLY A 49 3.96 -4.06 16.80
N LYS A 50 5.25 -4.26 17.11
CA LYS A 50 6.28 -4.81 16.20
C LYS A 50 5.94 -6.18 15.56
N ASP A 51 5.08 -6.96 16.21
CA ASP A 51 4.70 -8.32 15.80
C ASP A 51 3.41 -8.33 14.96
N SER A 52 2.85 -7.16 14.63
CA SER A 52 1.62 -7.04 13.83
C SER A 52 1.87 -7.18 12.34
N ASP A 53 1.13 -8.09 11.70
CA ASP A 53 1.11 -8.27 10.25
C ASP A 53 0.70 -7.01 9.48
N GLN A 54 -0.03 -6.09 10.13
CA GLN A 54 -0.44 -4.83 9.51
C GLN A 54 0.75 -3.97 9.09
N ILE A 55 1.89 -4.10 9.77
CA ILE A 55 3.07 -3.30 9.45
C ILE A 55 3.72 -3.77 8.15
N ARG A 56 3.59 -5.04 7.81
CA ARG A 56 4.16 -5.66 6.60
C ARG A 56 3.21 -5.74 5.41
N SER A 57 1.95 -5.35 5.61
CA SER A 57 0.89 -5.40 4.60
C SER A 57 0.24 -4.05 4.35
N SER A 58 0.76 -2.98 4.97
CA SER A 58 0.24 -1.63 4.86
C SER A 58 0.79 -0.89 3.63
N VAL A 59 -0.14 -0.35 2.85
CA VAL A 59 0.12 0.55 1.72
C VAL A 59 -0.53 1.91 1.98
N ARG A 60 0.15 2.96 1.53
CA ARG A 60 -0.34 4.34 1.58
C ARG A 60 -0.56 4.90 0.18
N PHE A 61 -1.76 5.39 -0.03
CA PHE A 61 -2.18 6.21 -1.15
C PHE A 61 -2.21 7.68 -0.71
N SER A 62 -1.52 8.53 -1.46
CA SER A 62 -1.52 9.97 -1.25
C SER A 62 -2.09 10.64 -2.50
N PHE A 63 -3.16 11.40 -2.32
CA PHE A 63 -3.87 12.09 -3.40
C PHE A 63 -3.49 13.57 -3.41
N GLY A 64 -3.46 14.17 -4.60
CA GLY A 64 -3.18 15.58 -4.83
C GLY A 64 -4.10 16.19 -5.87
N LEU A 65 -4.00 17.51 -6.05
CA LEU A 65 -4.85 18.27 -6.98
C LEU A 65 -4.75 17.82 -8.45
N GLY A 66 -3.65 17.14 -8.82
CA GLY A 66 -3.42 16.61 -10.16
C GLY A 66 -4.06 15.24 -10.42
N ASN A 67 -4.68 14.60 -9.42
CA ASN A 67 -5.34 13.32 -9.64
C ASN A 67 -6.73 13.50 -10.27
N THR A 68 -7.05 12.64 -11.23
CA THR A 68 -8.41 12.56 -11.80
C THR A 68 -9.20 11.40 -11.18
N LYS A 69 -10.53 11.44 -11.31
CA LYS A 69 -11.40 10.37 -10.82
C LYS A 69 -11.07 9.03 -11.50
N GLU A 70 -10.78 9.06 -12.78
CA GLU A 70 -10.45 7.88 -13.60
C GLU A 70 -9.14 7.23 -13.14
N GLN A 71 -8.14 8.04 -12.76
CA GLN A 71 -6.89 7.54 -12.18
C GLN A 71 -7.14 6.86 -10.83
N ILE A 72 -8.00 7.44 -9.99
CA ILE A 72 -8.36 6.88 -8.68
C ILE A 72 -9.12 5.55 -8.86
N GLU A 73 -10.08 5.50 -9.78
CA GLU A 73 -10.83 4.28 -10.10
C GLU A 73 -9.90 3.18 -10.65
N LYS A 74 -9.02 3.51 -11.60
CA LYS A 74 -7.99 2.58 -12.09
C LYS A 74 -7.14 2.04 -10.94
N ALA A 75 -6.67 2.92 -10.05
CA ALA A 75 -5.85 2.52 -8.90
C ALA A 75 -6.59 1.56 -7.96
N ALA A 76 -7.88 1.80 -7.71
CA ALA A 76 -8.72 0.92 -6.91
C ALA A 76 -8.92 -0.46 -7.58
N TYR A 77 -9.23 -0.49 -8.88
CA TYR A 77 -9.45 -1.76 -9.61
C TYR A 77 -8.19 -2.63 -9.67
N GLU A 78 -7.04 -2.04 -10.02
CA GLU A 78 -5.78 -2.79 -10.06
C GLU A 78 -5.35 -3.23 -8.66
N THR A 79 -5.55 -2.40 -7.63
CA THR A 79 -5.30 -2.79 -6.23
C THR A 79 -6.09 -4.06 -5.86
N VAL A 80 -7.40 -4.07 -6.09
CA VAL A 80 -8.25 -5.24 -5.77
C VAL A 80 -7.80 -6.48 -6.53
N LYS A 81 -7.53 -6.34 -7.83
CA LYS A 81 -7.08 -7.44 -8.69
C LYS A 81 -5.74 -8.03 -8.22
N ILE A 82 -4.77 -7.18 -7.89
CA ILE A 82 -3.45 -7.63 -7.43
C ILE A 82 -3.55 -8.26 -6.03
N VAL A 83 -4.28 -7.64 -5.09
CA VAL A 83 -4.49 -8.19 -3.75
C VAL A 83 -5.09 -9.59 -3.85
N LYS A 84 -6.19 -9.78 -4.59
CA LYS A 84 -6.81 -11.10 -4.78
C LYS A 84 -5.82 -12.14 -5.31
N ARG A 85 -5.01 -11.79 -6.31
CA ARG A 85 -4.03 -12.71 -6.89
C ARG A 85 -2.91 -13.08 -5.91
N LEU A 86 -2.48 -12.14 -5.05
CA LEU A 86 -1.39 -12.38 -4.10
C LEU A 86 -1.84 -13.06 -2.80
N THR A 87 -3.12 -13.00 -2.46
CA THR A 87 -3.65 -13.57 -1.21
C THR A 87 -4.48 -14.85 -1.40
N GLN A 88 -4.90 -15.16 -2.63
CA GLN A 88 -5.54 -16.44 -2.94
C GLN A 88 -4.47 -17.49 -3.25
N ASN A 89 -4.08 -18.23 -2.21
CA ASN A 89 -3.55 -19.59 -2.31
C ASN A 89 -4.68 -20.58 -2.00
#